data_AF-A0A2A6PF70-F1
#
_entry.id   AF-A0A2A6PF70-F1
#
_cell.length_a   1.000
_cell.length_b   1.000
_cell.length_c   1.000
_cell.angle_alpha   90.00
_cell.angle_beta   90.00
_cell.angle_gamma   90.00
#
_symmetry.space_group_name_H-M   'P 1'
#
loop_
_entity.id
_entity.type
_entity.pdbx_description
1 polymer ?
#
loop_
_entity_poly.entity_id
_entity_poly.type
_entity_poly.pdbx_seq_one_letter_code
_entity_poly.pdbx_strand_id
1 'polypeptide(L)' 'MKAPHEKPTTQIDEIEPRTVQRADIAPADGFSLVVDGHFKTRYGSETAAREAGAELLGRFPMLQILIYDAATGKRSPLQ' A
#
# COMPACT_ATOMS: atom_id res chain seq x y z
N MET A 1 6.47 32.25 -34.42
CA MET A 1 6.30 30.79 -34.27
C MET A 1 6.99 30.35 -32.99
N LYS A 2 6.29 29.54 -32.18
CA LYS A 2 6.76 28.64 -31.11
C LYS A 2 7.15 29.26 -29.75
N ALA A 3 6.26 29.07 -28.77
CA ALA A 3 6.59 29.02 -27.35
C ALA A 3 7.37 27.73 -27.05
N PRO A 4 8.45 27.77 -26.26
CA PRO A 4 9.04 26.56 -25.71
C PRO A 4 8.22 26.10 -24.51
N HIS A 5 7.67 24.89 -24.60
CA HIS A 5 7.04 24.19 -23.50
C HIS A 5 8.07 23.92 -22.40
N GLU A 6 7.92 24.54 -21.22
CA GLU A 6 8.45 23.95 -20.00
C GLU A 6 7.56 22.76 -19.64
N LYS A 7 8.11 21.56 -19.81
CA LYS A 7 7.52 20.33 -19.29
C LYS A 7 7.84 20.32 -17.80
N PRO A 8 6.85 20.23 -16.89
CA PRO A 8 7.15 20.06 -15.48
C PRO A 8 7.87 18.72 -15.31
N THR A 9 9.12 18.78 -14.86
CA THR A 9 9.89 17.66 -14.35
C THR A 9 9.10 17.04 -13.20
N THR A 10 8.35 15.98 -13.48
CA THR A 10 7.86 15.07 -12.44
C THR A 10 9.09 14.42 -11.82
N GLN A 11 9.45 14.88 -10.62
CA GLN A 11 10.34 14.16 -9.71
C GLN A 11 9.65 12.83 -9.43
N ILE A 12 10.14 11.80 -10.13
CA ILE A 12 9.82 10.42 -9.84
C ILE A 12 10.66 10.15 -8.60
N ASP A 13 10.05 10.34 -7.42
CA ASP A 13 10.61 9.83 -6.17
C ASP A 13 10.99 8.38 -6.44
N GLU A 14 12.27 8.12 -6.22
CA GLU A 14 12.96 6.87 -6.46
C GLU A 14 12.15 5.77 -5.77
N ILE A 15 11.38 5.03 -6.57
CA ILE A 15 10.60 3.91 -6.08
C ILE A 15 11.64 2.84 -5.75
N GLU A 16 12.13 2.88 -4.51
CA GLU A 16 12.99 1.87 -3.87
C GLU A 16 12.67 0.51 -4.48
N PRO A 17 13.70 -0.24 -4.96
CA PRO A 17 13.52 -1.41 -5.80
C PRO A 17 12.44 -2.26 -5.16
N ARG A 18 11.27 -2.29 -5.81
CA ARG A 18 10.11 -3.00 -5.31
C ARG A 18 10.52 -4.46 -5.33
N THR A 19 11.10 -4.95 -4.24
CA THR A 19 11.26 -6.37 -3.97
C THR A 19 9.87 -6.90 -4.16
N VAL A 20 9.66 -7.57 -5.30
CA VAL A 20 8.39 -8.15 -5.69
C VAL A 20 8.24 -9.34 -4.77
N GLN A 21 7.95 -9.06 -3.49
CA GLN A 21 7.54 -10.04 -2.51
C GLN A 21 6.27 -10.62 -3.11
N ARG A 22 6.36 -11.88 -3.53
CA ARG A 22 5.23 -12.60 -4.10
C ARG A 22 4.04 -12.41 -3.18
N ALA A 23 2.88 -12.09 -3.75
CA ALA A 23 1.66 -11.86 -3.00
C ALA A 23 1.26 -13.08 -2.13
N ASP A 24 1.80 -14.26 -2.44
CA ASP A 24 1.59 -15.52 -1.70
C ASP A 24 2.48 -15.68 -0.45
N ILE A 25 3.53 -14.86 -0.29
CA ILE A 25 4.45 -14.99 0.83
C ILE A 25 4.04 -14.01 1.91
N ALA A 26 3.61 -14.56 3.06
CA ALA A 26 3.35 -13.78 4.25
C ALA A 26 4.61 -12.96 4.60
N PRO A 27 4.49 -11.64 4.83
CA PRO A 27 5.61 -10.82 5.27
C PRO A 27 6.24 -11.46 6.51
N ALA A 28 7.57 -11.46 6.58
CA ALA A 28 8.28 -11.95 7.76
C ALA A 28 7.98 -11.09 9.00
N ASP A 29 7.75 -9.79 8.83
CA ASP A 29 7.53 -8.82 9.91
C ASP A 29 6.69 -7.61 9.44
N GLY A 30 6.17 -6.81 10.37
CA GLY A 30 5.42 -5.59 10.07
C GLY A 30 3.99 -5.85 9.64
N PHE A 31 3.41 -4.91 8.88
CA PHE A 31 1.98 -4.92 8.54
C PHE A 31 1.79 -4.97 7.03
N SER A 32 0.67 -5.49 6.56
CA SER A 32 0.36 -5.49 5.13
C SER A 32 -1.11 -5.20 4.87
N LEU A 33 -1.38 -4.40 3.84
CA LEU A 33 -2.74 -4.17 3.38
C LEU A 33 -3.21 -5.40 2.60
N VAL A 34 -4.36 -5.94 2.99
CA VAL A 34 -5.07 -6.98 2.26
C VAL A 34 -6.30 -6.32 1.64
N VAL A 35 -6.38 -6.36 0.32
CA VAL A 35 -7.50 -5.79 -0.46
C VAL A 35 -8.16 -6.93 -1.22
N ASP A 36 -9.44 -7.17 -0.94
CA ASP A 36 -10.24 -8.25 -1.51
C ASP A 36 -9.55 -9.63 -1.39
N GLY A 37 -8.90 -9.87 -0.25
CA GLY A 37 -8.17 -11.11 0.03
C GLY A 37 -6.73 -11.17 -0.51
N HIS A 38 -6.27 -10.15 -1.25
CA HIS A 38 -4.91 -10.11 -1.79
C HIS A 38 -4.00 -9.17 -1.00
N PHE A 39 -2.82 -9.66 -0.62
CA PHE A 39 -1.75 -8.83 -0.07
C PHE A 39 -1.28 -7.81 -1.12
N LYS A 40 -1.22 -6.55 -0.72
CA LYS A 40 -0.77 -5.42 -1.55
C LYS A 40 0.55 -4.89 -1.01
N THR A 41 0.46 -3.84 -0.20
CA THR A 41 1.61 -3.07 0.28
C THR A 41 1.95 -3.48 1.70
N ARG A 42 3.25 -3.68 1.95
CA ARG A 42 3.80 -3.86 3.31
C ARG A 42 4.16 -2.52 3.91
N TYR A 43 3.86 -2.35 5.19
CA TYR A 43 4.16 -1.18 6.01
C TYR A 43 4.98 -1.61 7.22
N GLY A 44 5.84 -0.70 7.69
CA GLY A 44 6.62 -0.92 8.91
C GLY A 44 5.79 -0.81 10.19
N SER A 45 4.64 -0.11 10.15
CA SER A 45 3.79 0.11 11.32
C SER A 45 2.31 -0.13 11.00
N GLU A 46 1.54 -0.46 12.05
CA GLU A 46 0.11 -0.66 11.93
C GLU A 46 -0.59 0.64 11.53
N THR A 47 -0.18 1.76 12.13
CA THR A 47 -0.72 3.09 11.85
C THR A 47 -0.58 3.45 10.37
N ALA A 48 0.61 3.23 9.78
CA ALA A 48 0.83 3.53 8.38
C ALA A 48 -0.02 2.63 7.45
N ALA A 49 -0.20 1.36 7.82
CA ALA A 49 -1.07 0.45 7.08
C ALA A 49 -2.55 0.87 7.18
N ARG A 50 -2.99 1.31 8.36
CA ARG A 50 -4.36 1.79 8.62
C ARG A 50 -4.64 3.09 7.88
N GLU A 51 -3.74 4.06 7.92
CA GLU A 51 -3.91 5.34 7.20
C GLU A 51 -4.04 5.11 5.70
N ALA A 52 -3.14 4.31 5.12
CA ALA A 52 -3.20 3.99 3.69
C ALA A 52 -4.47 3.20 3.33
N GLY A 53 -4.92 2.30 4.22
CA GLY A 53 -6.17 1.58 4.04
C GLY A 53 -7.40 2.47 4.15
N ALA A 54 -7.41 3.45 5.04
CA ALA A 54 -8.48 4.44 5.18
C ALA A 54 -8.58 5.34 3.94
N GLU A 55 -7.43 5.80 3.42
CA GLU A 55 -7.38 6.57 2.18
C GLU A 55 -7.94 5.77 1.00
N LEU A 56 -7.59 4.48 0.92
CA LEU A 56 -8.08 3.60 -0.13
C LEU A 56 -9.58 3.31 0.01
N LEU A 57 -10.08 3.08 1.22
CA LEU A 57 -11.50 2.87 1.50
C LEU A 57 -12.32 4.12 1.15
N GLY A 58 -11.79 5.31 1.46
CA GLY A 58 -12.44 6.58 1.13
C GLY A 58 -12.59 6.79 -0.37
N ARG A 59 -11.62 6.33 -1.17
CA ARG A 59 -11.69 6.37 -2.64
C ARG A 59 -12.58 5.27 -3.22
N PHE A 60 -12.57 4.10 -2.61
CA PHE A 60 -13.27 2.92 -3.11
C PHE A 60 -14.01 2.21 -1.97
N PRO A 61 -15.19 2.72 -1.57
CA PRO A 61 -15.95 2.20 -0.43
C PRO A 61 -16.47 0.77 -0.64
N MET A 62 -16.36 0.22 -1.84
CA MET A 62 -16.75 -1.15 -2.18
C MET A 62 -15.65 -2.18 -1.85
N LEU A 63 -14.39 -1.77 -1.66
CA LEU A 63 -13.28 -2.69 -1.42
C LEU A 63 -13.30 -3.23 0.01
N GLN A 64 -13.02 -4.53 0.17
CA GLN A 64 -12.76 -5.10 1.48
C GLN A 64 -11.29 -4.90 1.85
N ILE A 65 -11.04 -4.02 2.82
CA ILE A 65 -9.68 -3.70 3.27
C ILE A 65 -9.45 -4.26 4.68
N LEU A 66 -8.43 -5.11 4.80
CA LEU A 66 -7.96 -5.66 6.06
C LEU A 66 -6.48 -5.31 6.25
N ILE A 67 -6.06 -5.22 7.51
CA ILE A 67 -4.66 -5.10 7.91
C ILE A 67 -4.20 -6.48 8.35
N TYR A 68 -3.18 -7.01 7.70
CA TYR A 68 -2.46 -8.18 8.16
C TYR A 68 -1.32 -7.76 9.06
N ASP A 69 -1.27 -8.34 10.25
CA ASP A 69 -0.15 -8.26 11.18
C ASP A 69 0.71 -9.52 10.98
N ALA A 70 1.95 -9.34 10.52
CA ALA A 70 2.88 -10.43 10.34
C ALA A 70 3.42 -11.01 11.66
N ALA A 71 3.47 -10.20 12.72
CA ALA A 71 3.96 -10.65 14.03
C ALA A 71 2.99 -11.65 14.67
N THR A 72 1.68 -11.42 14.51
CA THR A 72 0.65 -12.32 15.05
C THR A 72 0.04 -13.26 14.00
N GLY A 73 0.29 -13.02 12.71
CA GLY A 73 -0.31 -13.76 11.60
C GLY A 73 -1.81 -13.50 11.44
N LYS A 74 -2.33 -12.42 12.03
CA LYS A 74 -3.77 -12.12 12.06
C LYS A 74 -4.16 -11.05 11.06
N ARG A 75 -5.42 -11.11 10.61
CA ARG A 75 -6.04 -10.08 9.76
C ARG A 75 -7.12 -9.37 10.56
N SER A 76 -7.07 -8.04 10.57
CA SER A 76 -8.01 -7.18 11.28
C SER A 76 -8.68 -6.24 10.29
N PRO A 77 -10.01 -6.06 10.34
CA PRO A 77 -10.67 -5.05 9.53
C PRO A 77 -10.21 -3.65 9.91
N LEU A 78 -10.22 -2.74 8.94
CA LEU A 78 -10.15 -1.31 9.21
C LEU A 78 -11.46 -0.90 9.90
N GLN A 79 -11.45 -0.87 11.24
CA GLN A 79 -12.56 -0.35 12.06
C GLN A 79 -12.33 1.10 12.44
#